data_AF-A0A811UBF4-F1
#
_entry.id   AF-A0A811UBF4-F1
#
_cell.length_a   1.000
_cell.length_b   1.000
_cell.length_c   1.000
_cell.angle_alpha   90.00
_cell.angle_beta   90.00
_cell.angle_gamma   90.00
#
_symmetry.space_group_name_H-M   'P 1'
#
loop_
_entity.id
_entity.type
_entity.pdbx_description
1 polymer ?
#
loop_
_entity_poly.entity_id
_entity_poly.type
_entity_poly.pdbx_seq_one_letter_code
_entity_poly.pdbx_strand_id
1 'polypeptide(L)'
;MSASVNENNFIRLCYLLIACGIVCRLASCAQIKARYKPMGVDLFDHEFFSAPEPLDANIEDWDDSEAGMDDPETMPRLYQGDIAIDPYTYISLRLGVNPMKHPKRLWPNATIPYEISHLYTNNERMSIERALKTFNALTCVNFVPYDGEDEDYVLISPPVDDAPLGCWSFVGKRGGEQVVSLQQPDENSAHCFSSEGRIMHELMHAIGIYHEQSRADRDNFVKIHWENIVPKYRKNFKLISKKKGKHAFDYDYNSVMHYGEFYFSKKKGEKPTMTPLQPGVRIGQRKTISKTDCLKINDLYGCLNGRHARMYKSFCNLLGL
;
A
#
# COMPACT_ATOMS: atom_id res chain seq x y z
N MET A 1 40.82 -1.65 -64.65
CA MET A 1 39.52 -1.04 -64.28
C MET A 1 38.85 -1.96 -63.27
N SER A 2 38.33 -1.32 -62.21
CA SER A 2 37.47 -1.82 -61.12
C SER A 2 38.00 -2.90 -60.16
N ALA A 3 38.07 -2.47 -58.90
CA ALA A 3 38.42 -3.19 -57.69
C ALA A 3 37.18 -3.39 -56.80
N SER A 4 37.26 -4.35 -55.87
CA SER A 4 36.65 -4.29 -54.52
C SER A 4 37.39 -5.32 -53.64
N VAL A 5 38.57 -4.97 -53.12
CA VAL A 5 38.86 -4.50 -51.75
C VAL A 5 38.23 -5.35 -50.65
N ASN A 6 39.12 -6.16 -50.06
CA ASN A 6 38.93 -7.02 -48.92
C ASN A 6 39.59 -6.39 -47.68
N GLU A 7 39.16 -6.86 -46.51
CA GLU A 7 39.47 -6.51 -45.12
C GLU A 7 40.90 -6.02 -44.78
N ASN A 8 41.00 -5.03 -43.87
CA ASN A 8 42.19 -4.82 -43.04
C ASN A 8 41.91 -3.86 -41.87
N ASN A 9 42.10 -4.32 -40.63
CA ASN A 9 43.16 -3.80 -39.74
C ASN A 9 43.07 -4.39 -38.32
N PHE A 10 43.98 -5.33 -38.05
CA PHE A 10 44.36 -5.81 -36.73
C PHE A 10 45.73 -5.21 -36.36
N ILE A 11 45.80 -4.60 -35.17
CA ILE A 11 46.94 -4.55 -34.23
C ILE A 11 48.31 -4.07 -34.76
N ARG A 12 48.73 -2.88 -34.32
CA ARG A 12 50.13 -2.62 -33.97
C ARG A 12 50.26 -1.86 -32.64
N LEU A 13 51.11 -2.44 -31.81
CA LEU A 13 51.39 -2.17 -30.42
C LEU A 13 52.61 -1.21 -30.30
N CYS A 14 52.46 -0.20 -29.43
CA CYS A 14 53.42 0.47 -28.54
C CYS A 14 54.87 0.87 -28.95
N TYR A 15 55.25 2.03 -28.35
CA TYR A 15 56.58 2.53 -27.92
C TYR A 15 57.35 3.52 -28.81
N LEU A 16 57.43 4.79 -28.36
CA LEU A 16 58.65 5.52 -27.91
C LEU A 16 58.27 7.02 -27.63
N LEU A 17 58.32 7.50 -26.37
CA LEU A 17 59.34 8.44 -25.82
C LEU A 17 59.31 9.85 -26.47
N ILE A 18 59.14 11.03 -25.84
CA ILE A 18 59.69 11.56 -24.57
C ILE A 18 59.08 12.97 -24.23
N ALA A 19 59.00 13.25 -22.92
CA ALA A 19 59.13 14.52 -22.18
C ALA A 19 58.03 15.61 -22.09
N CYS A 20 57.66 15.83 -20.82
CA CYS A 20 57.48 17.08 -20.09
C CYS A 20 56.32 18.03 -20.42
N GLY A 21 55.36 18.04 -19.47
CA GLY A 21 54.90 19.27 -18.83
C GLY A 21 53.73 19.95 -19.50
N ILE A 22 52.52 19.73 -18.97
CA ILE A 22 51.58 20.77 -18.51
C ILE A 22 50.26 20.08 -18.13
N VAL A 23 49.76 20.51 -16.98
CA VAL A 23 48.50 20.15 -16.32
C VAL A 23 47.32 20.19 -17.30
N CYS A 24 46.61 19.08 -17.47
CA CYS A 24 45.27 19.06 -18.05
C CYS A 24 44.34 18.23 -17.16
N ARG A 25 43.32 18.88 -16.61
CA ARG A 25 42.30 18.26 -15.76
C ARG A 25 41.52 17.23 -16.59
N LEU A 26 41.47 16.01 -16.05
CA LEU A 26 40.78 14.86 -16.61
C LEU A 26 39.27 15.15 -16.75
N ALA A 27 38.80 15.27 -17.98
CA ALA A 27 37.43 14.92 -18.34
C ALA A 27 37.47 13.47 -18.85
N SER A 28 37.10 12.53 -17.98
CA SER A 28 36.90 11.13 -18.39
C SER A 28 35.44 10.93 -18.78
N CYS A 29 35.30 10.31 -19.94
CA CYS A 29 34.09 9.97 -20.64
C CYS A 29 33.14 9.16 -19.75
N ALA A 30 31.86 9.50 -19.82
CA ALA A 30 30.77 8.86 -19.11
C ALA A 30 30.67 7.37 -19.46
N GLN A 31 31.09 6.52 -18.51
CA GLN A 31 30.51 5.20 -18.37
C GLN A 31 29.13 5.37 -17.72
N ILE A 32 28.10 5.01 -18.47
CA ILE A 32 26.73 4.84 -17.99
C ILE A 32 26.78 3.88 -16.80
N LYS A 33 26.75 4.42 -15.58
CA LYS A 33 26.61 3.63 -14.37
C LYS A 33 25.22 3.03 -14.37
N ALA A 34 25.20 1.72 -14.15
CA ALA A 34 24.02 0.91 -13.91
C ALA A 34 23.05 1.63 -12.96
N ARG A 35 21.76 1.53 -13.31
CA ARG A 35 20.62 1.99 -12.53
C ARG A 35 20.80 1.67 -11.05
N TYR A 36 20.62 2.70 -10.23
CA TYR A 36 20.50 2.60 -8.78
C TYR A 36 19.39 1.58 -8.47
N LYS A 37 19.73 0.49 -7.79
CA LYS A 37 18.73 -0.41 -7.20
C LYS A 37 18.05 0.36 -6.05
N PRO A 38 16.71 0.39 -5.94
CA PRO A 38 16.09 0.87 -4.72
C PRO A 38 16.54 -0.04 -3.57
N MET A 39 17.34 0.52 -2.70
CA MET A 39 17.90 -0.14 -1.53
C MET A 39 16.85 -0.01 -0.41
N GLY A 40 16.29 -1.13 0.06
CA GLY A 40 15.50 -1.15 1.29
C GLY A 40 14.04 -1.58 1.15
N VAL A 41 13.82 -2.84 0.76
CA VAL A 41 12.72 -3.60 1.35
C VAL A 41 13.36 -4.72 2.16
N ASP A 42 13.66 -4.43 3.42
CA ASP A 42 14.05 -5.46 4.38
C ASP A 42 12.79 -6.24 4.74
N LEU A 43 12.41 -7.14 3.82
CA LEU A 43 11.29 -8.05 3.97
C LEU A 43 11.74 -9.14 4.94
N PHE A 44 11.45 -8.91 6.22
CA PHE A 44 11.39 -9.90 7.30
C PHE A 44 12.74 -10.35 7.91
N ASP A 45 13.09 -9.71 9.04
CA ASP A 45 13.81 -10.35 10.17
C ASP A 45 13.34 -9.75 11.51
N HIS A 46 12.03 -9.52 11.64
CA HIS A 46 11.44 -9.24 12.94
C HIS A 46 10.68 -10.48 13.41
N GLU A 47 11.42 -11.33 14.13
CA GLU A 47 10.84 -12.27 15.09
C GLU A 47 9.80 -11.52 15.92
N PHE A 48 8.53 -11.78 15.65
CA PHE A 48 7.47 -11.40 16.56
C PHE A 48 7.80 -12.08 17.90
N PHE A 49 8.16 -11.31 18.93
CA PHE A 49 8.21 -11.82 20.29
C PHE A 49 6.85 -12.43 20.61
N SER A 50 6.76 -13.74 20.48
CA SER A 50 5.67 -14.56 20.94
C SER A 50 5.66 -14.43 22.45
N ALA A 51 4.69 -13.70 22.99
CA ALA A 51 4.28 -13.94 24.36
C ALA A 51 3.92 -15.44 24.44
N PRO A 52 4.41 -16.17 25.46
CA PRO A 52 4.16 -17.60 25.58
C PRO A 52 2.71 -17.79 26.05
N GLU A 53 1.77 -17.82 25.12
CA GLU A 53 0.54 -18.59 25.29
C GLU A 53 0.76 -19.95 24.62
N PRO A 54 0.25 -21.05 25.20
CA PRO A 54 0.67 -22.39 24.80
C PRO A 54 0.39 -22.60 23.32
N LEU A 55 1.46 -22.84 22.56
CA LEU A 55 1.42 -23.32 21.19
C LEU A 55 0.64 -24.63 21.19
N ASP A 56 -0.54 -24.62 20.58
CA ASP A 56 -1.22 -25.82 20.15
C ASP A 56 -0.24 -26.59 19.24
N ALA A 57 0.32 -27.69 19.75
CA ALA A 57 1.40 -28.46 19.14
C ALA A 57 0.94 -29.29 17.91
N ASN A 58 -0.21 -28.94 17.31
CA ASN A 58 -0.80 -29.60 16.15
C ASN A 58 -1.07 -28.56 15.05
N ILE A 59 -0.03 -27.89 14.58
CA ILE A 59 -0.08 -27.28 13.25
C ILE A 59 0.10 -28.44 12.27
N GLU A 60 -1.00 -29.12 11.96
CA GLU A 60 -1.08 -29.90 10.73
C GLU A 60 -0.65 -28.97 9.58
N ASP A 61 0.22 -29.47 8.69
CA ASP A 61 0.55 -28.82 7.42
C ASP A 61 -0.77 -28.58 6.67
N TRP A 62 -1.35 -27.40 6.87
CA TRP A 62 -2.56 -26.98 6.19
C TRP A 62 -2.18 -26.70 4.74
N ASP A 63 -2.63 -27.57 3.84
CA ASP A 63 -2.46 -27.42 2.40
C ASP A 63 -3.09 -26.09 1.95
N ASP A 64 -2.23 -25.17 1.52
CA ASP A 64 -2.62 -23.84 1.05
C ASP A 64 -3.43 -23.87 -0.25
N SER A 65 -3.43 -25.01 -0.96
CA SER A 65 -4.17 -25.16 -2.22
C SER A 65 -5.68 -25.25 -2.03
N GLU A 66 -6.18 -25.57 -0.82
CA GLU A 66 -7.62 -25.61 -0.52
C GLU A 66 -8.14 -24.37 0.20
N ALA A 67 -7.27 -23.48 0.66
CA ALA A 67 -7.71 -22.20 1.18
C ALA A 67 -8.16 -21.34 0.00
N GLY A 68 -9.45 -21.00 -0.08
CA GLY A 68 -10.03 -20.10 -1.09
C GLY A 68 -9.49 -18.66 -0.99
N MET A 69 -8.18 -18.50 -1.15
CA MET A 69 -7.37 -17.33 -0.85
C MET A 69 -7.04 -16.53 -2.10
N ASP A 70 -7.91 -16.56 -3.10
CA ASP A 70 -7.82 -15.69 -4.28
C ASP A 70 -8.42 -14.30 -4.02
N ASP A 71 -8.19 -13.70 -2.83
CA ASP A 71 -8.44 -12.26 -2.68
C ASP A 71 -7.11 -11.51 -2.85
N PRO A 72 -7.01 -10.62 -3.86
CA PRO A 72 -5.76 -9.92 -4.15
C PRO A 72 -5.34 -8.95 -3.03
N GLU A 73 -6.23 -8.57 -2.10
CA GLU A 73 -5.90 -7.80 -0.88
C GLU A 73 -5.48 -8.71 0.31
N THR A 74 -5.54 -10.02 0.15
CA THR A 74 -5.17 -10.95 1.22
C THR A 74 -3.87 -11.66 0.89
N MET A 75 -2.75 -11.07 1.29
CA MET A 75 -1.45 -11.73 1.26
C MET A 75 -1.07 -12.26 2.65
N PRO A 76 -0.92 -13.59 2.82
CA PRO A 76 -0.54 -14.26 4.08
C PRO A 76 0.61 -13.66 4.88
N ARG A 77 1.56 -13.03 4.18
CA ARG A 77 2.84 -12.58 4.72
C ARG A 77 2.81 -11.13 5.20
N LEU A 78 1.83 -10.34 4.77
CA LEU A 78 1.71 -8.95 5.17
C LEU A 78 0.85 -8.80 6.43
N TYR A 79 1.06 -7.71 7.15
CA TYR A 79 0.25 -7.41 8.31
C TYR A 79 -1.17 -7.12 7.87
N GLN A 80 -2.14 -7.79 8.47
CA GLN A 80 -3.54 -7.64 8.03
C GLN A 80 -3.69 -7.83 6.50
N GLY A 81 -2.94 -8.73 5.88
CA GLY A 81 -3.14 -9.09 4.48
C GLY A 81 -2.46 -8.20 3.44
N ASP A 82 -2.46 -6.89 3.61
CA ASP A 82 -2.05 -5.90 2.58
C ASP A 82 -1.22 -4.74 3.16
N ILE A 83 -0.94 -4.74 4.46
CA ILE A 83 -0.10 -3.70 5.08
C ILE A 83 1.34 -4.18 5.15
N ALA A 84 2.21 -3.52 4.40
CA ALA A 84 3.65 -3.63 4.58
C ALA A 84 4.07 -2.90 5.87
N ILE A 85 4.82 -3.60 6.72
CA ILE A 85 5.37 -3.06 7.96
C ILE A 85 6.81 -2.64 7.72
N ASP A 86 7.14 -1.41 8.14
CA ASP A 86 8.53 -1.00 8.36
C ASP A 86 8.90 -1.07 9.86
N PRO A 87 10.19 -1.13 10.23
CA PRO A 87 10.65 -1.26 11.62
C PRO A 87 10.17 -0.16 12.58
N TYR A 88 9.72 0.99 12.07
CA TYR A 88 9.19 2.09 12.87
C TYR A 88 7.68 2.04 13.05
N THR A 89 7.00 1.02 12.51
CA THR A 89 5.55 0.83 12.66
C THR A 89 5.22 0.32 14.06
N TYR A 90 5.37 1.18 15.07
CA TYR A 90 4.89 0.92 16.43
C TYR A 90 3.42 1.32 16.52
N ILE A 91 2.56 0.30 16.46
CA ILE A 91 1.11 0.44 16.46
C ILE A 91 0.66 1.19 17.72
N SER A 92 0.12 2.39 17.53
CA SER A 92 -0.52 3.14 18.60
C SER A 92 -1.87 3.73 18.19
N LEU A 93 -2.94 3.09 18.69
CA LEU A 93 -4.21 3.66 19.14
C LEU A 93 -5.14 4.42 18.18
N ARG A 94 -5.02 4.36 16.84
CA ARG A 94 -6.04 4.96 15.95
C ARG A 94 -6.18 4.18 14.64
N LEU A 95 -7.33 4.38 13.98
CA LEU A 95 -7.60 3.96 12.59
C LEU A 95 -6.77 4.67 11.55
N GLY A 96 -5.89 5.58 11.96
CA GLY A 96 -4.93 6.20 11.09
C GLY A 96 -3.71 6.61 11.90
N VAL A 97 -2.71 7.13 11.21
CA VAL A 97 -1.53 7.72 11.83
C VAL A 97 -1.97 8.70 12.91
N ASN A 98 -1.44 8.55 14.12
CA ASN A 98 -1.70 9.50 15.19
C ASN A 98 -0.74 10.69 15.04
N PRO A 99 -1.19 11.88 14.59
CA PRO A 99 -0.27 12.98 14.28
C PRO A 99 0.46 13.52 15.52
N MET A 100 -0.15 13.37 16.70
CA MET A 100 0.44 13.81 17.97
C MET A 100 1.58 12.91 18.44
N LYS A 101 1.56 11.63 18.05
CA LYS A 101 2.60 10.66 18.42
C LYS A 101 3.62 10.47 17.30
N HIS A 102 3.15 10.50 16.06
CA HIS A 102 3.90 10.14 14.87
C HIS A 102 3.74 11.20 13.78
N PRO A 103 4.09 12.48 14.03
CA PRO A 103 3.89 13.56 13.05
C PRO A 103 4.65 13.32 11.74
N LYS A 104 5.80 12.64 11.80
CA LYS A 104 6.63 12.30 10.63
C LYS A 104 6.00 11.26 9.70
N ARG A 105 4.94 10.58 10.14
CA ARG A 105 4.19 9.59 9.35
C ARG A 105 3.06 10.21 8.53
N LEU A 106 2.76 11.50 8.75
CA LEU A 106 1.89 12.25 7.84
C LEU A 106 2.71 12.83 6.69
N TRP A 107 2.05 12.97 5.56
CA TRP A 107 2.58 13.69 4.42
C TRP A 107 2.60 15.20 4.69
N PRO A 108 3.76 15.88 4.53
CA PRO A 108 3.86 17.32 4.74
C PRO A 108 2.85 18.08 3.87
N ASN A 109 2.17 19.07 4.47
CA ASN A 109 1.16 19.89 3.79
C ASN A 109 0.00 19.10 3.14
N ALA A 110 -0.21 17.84 3.55
CA ALA A 110 -1.14 16.91 2.91
C ALA A 110 -0.81 16.64 1.43
N THR A 111 0.43 16.90 0.99
CA THR A 111 0.87 16.67 -0.39
C THR A 111 1.60 15.34 -0.50
N ILE A 112 1.19 14.50 -1.44
CA ILE A 112 1.77 13.18 -1.69
C ILE A 112 2.33 13.16 -3.11
N PRO A 113 3.64 13.33 -3.30
CA PRO A 113 4.27 13.11 -4.60
C PRO A 113 4.11 11.65 -5.02
N TYR A 114 3.75 11.41 -6.28
CA TYR A 114 3.56 10.06 -6.80
C TYR A 114 4.17 9.87 -8.19
N GLU A 115 4.68 8.67 -8.43
CA GLU A 115 5.06 8.19 -9.76
C GLU A 115 4.23 6.94 -10.09
N ILE A 116 3.67 6.87 -11.30
CA ILE A 116 3.00 5.66 -11.80
C ILE A 116 3.95 4.95 -12.75
N SER A 117 4.31 3.71 -12.39
CA SER A 117 5.19 2.86 -13.17
C SER A 117 4.78 2.76 -14.65
N HIS A 118 5.77 2.81 -15.53
CA HIS A 118 5.59 2.66 -16.97
C HIS A 118 5.14 1.25 -17.39
N LEU A 119 5.18 0.28 -16.46
CA LEU A 119 4.72 -1.09 -16.68
C LEU A 119 3.20 -1.23 -16.79
N TYR A 120 2.45 -0.25 -16.27
CA TYR A 120 1.00 -0.23 -16.41
C TYR A 120 0.57 0.13 -17.83
N THR A 121 -0.47 -0.54 -18.30
CA THR A 121 -1.17 -0.18 -19.54
C THR A 121 -1.88 1.17 -19.39
N ASN A 122 -2.27 1.78 -20.51
CA ASN A 122 -3.02 3.05 -20.48
C ASN A 122 -4.34 2.93 -19.70
N ASN A 123 -5.02 1.79 -19.75
CA ASN A 123 -6.29 1.57 -19.04
C ASN A 123 -6.09 1.48 -17.52
N GLU A 124 -5.04 0.77 -17.09
CA GLU A 124 -4.65 0.67 -15.68
C GLU A 124 -4.23 2.05 -15.14
N ARG A 125 -3.38 2.76 -15.89
CA ARG A 125 -2.97 4.13 -15.56
C ARG A 125 -4.16 5.07 -15.41
N MET A 126 -5.12 5.04 -16.34
CA MET A 126 -6.34 5.85 -16.23
C MET A 126 -7.16 5.52 -14.98
N SER A 127 -7.21 4.25 -14.57
CA SER A 127 -7.93 3.82 -13.37
C SER A 127 -7.24 4.35 -12.10
N ILE A 128 -5.91 4.29 -12.05
CA ILE A 128 -5.11 4.88 -10.96
C ILE A 128 -5.32 6.40 -10.90
N GLU A 129 -5.23 7.09 -12.03
CA GLU A 129 -5.41 8.55 -12.09
C GLU A 129 -6.82 8.99 -11.66
N ARG A 130 -7.87 8.21 -11.94
CA ARG A 130 -9.22 8.49 -11.45
C ARG A 130 -9.31 8.40 -9.93
N ALA A 131 -8.67 7.39 -9.33
CA ALA A 131 -8.62 7.27 -7.87
C ALA A 131 -7.88 8.46 -7.24
N LEU A 132 -6.72 8.84 -7.77
CA LEU A 132 -5.95 10.01 -7.31
C LEU A 132 -6.77 11.31 -7.43
N LYS A 133 -7.42 11.54 -8.58
CA LYS A 133 -8.30 12.70 -8.79
C LYS A 133 -9.47 12.74 -7.81
N THR A 134 -10.01 11.59 -7.44
CA THR A 134 -11.10 11.47 -6.47
C THR A 134 -10.65 11.98 -5.09
N PHE A 135 -9.47 11.58 -4.61
CA PHE A 135 -8.93 12.10 -3.36
C PHE A 135 -8.67 13.62 -3.42
N ASN A 136 -8.05 14.11 -4.49
CA ASN A 136 -7.75 15.54 -4.67
C ASN A 136 -9.02 16.40 -4.71
N ALA A 137 -10.14 15.85 -5.19
CA ALA A 137 -11.41 16.57 -5.27
C ALA A 137 -12.18 16.59 -3.94
N LEU A 138 -12.14 15.49 -3.19
CA LEU A 138 -13.00 15.29 -2.02
C LEU A 138 -12.30 15.64 -0.69
N THR A 139 -10.97 15.64 -0.70
CA THR A 139 -10.17 15.83 0.49
C THR A 139 -9.17 16.96 0.30
N CYS A 140 -8.53 17.38 1.38
CA CYS A 140 -7.38 18.27 1.31
C CYS A 140 -6.06 17.57 1.02
N VAL A 141 -6.04 16.23 0.99
CA VAL A 141 -4.87 15.50 0.50
C VAL A 141 -4.76 15.75 -1.00
N ASN A 142 -3.55 16.07 -1.43
CA ASN A 142 -3.25 16.41 -2.79
C ASN A 142 -2.13 15.49 -3.31
N PHE A 143 -2.51 14.52 -4.12
CA PHE A 143 -1.59 13.74 -4.92
C PHE A 143 -1.06 14.60 -6.08
N VAL A 144 0.26 14.73 -6.17
CA VAL A 144 0.94 15.49 -7.22
C VAL A 144 1.92 14.60 -7.96
N PRO A 145 2.10 14.76 -9.28
CA PRO A 145 3.14 14.04 -10.00
C PRO A 145 4.50 14.32 -9.36
N TYR A 146 5.29 13.27 -9.16
CA TYR A 146 6.65 13.35 -8.67
C TYR A 146 7.50 14.19 -9.62
N ASP A 147 8.25 15.14 -9.08
CA ASP A 147 9.07 16.08 -9.83
C ASP A 147 10.48 15.55 -10.16
N GLY A 148 10.88 14.44 -9.55
CA GLY A 148 12.20 13.85 -9.68
C GLY A 148 13.21 14.35 -8.64
N GLU A 149 12.81 15.26 -7.73
CA GLU A 149 13.66 15.88 -6.71
C GLU A 149 13.19 15.58 -5.27
N ASP A 150 11.88 15.43 -5.04
CA ASP A 150 11.33 15.06 -3.72
C ASP A 150 11.95 13.77 -3.16
N GLU A 151 12.51 13.80 -1.95
CA GLU A 151 13.09 12.61 -1.32
C GLU A 151 12.03 11.56 -0.95
N ASP A 152 10.82 12.02 -0.59
CA ASP A 152 9.73 11.18 -0.12
C ASP A 152 8.62 11.15 -1.17
N TYR A 153 8.37 9.99 -1.79
CA TYR A 153 7.29 9.83 -2.78
C TYR A 153 6.72 8.41 -2.80
N VAL A 154 5.52 8.29 -3.38
CA VAL A 154 4.86 7.01 -3.61
C VAL A 154 5.13 6.53 -5.03
N LEU A 155 5.80 5.38 -5.16
CA LEU A 155 5.87 4.65 -6.42
C LEU A 155 4.70 3.68 -6.53
N ILE A 156 3.74 3.98 -7.41
CA ILE A 156 2.64 3.07 -7.74
C ILE A 156 3.16 2.12 -8.81
N SER A 157 3.33 0.84 -8.49
CA SER A 157 3.96 -0.15 -9.39
C SER A 157 3.32 -1.53 -9.27
N PRO A 158 3.24 -2.31 -10.36
CA PRO A 158 2.90 -3.72 -10.22
C PRO A 158 4.01 -4.44 -9.42
N PRO A 159 3.73 -5.64 -8.88
CA PRO A 159 4.77 -6.51 -8.35
C PRO A 159 5.83 -6.76 -9.43
N VAL A 160 7.09 -6.52 -9.09
CA VAL A 160 8.26 -6.77 -9.95
C VAL A 160 9.27 -7.61 -9.18
N ASP A 161 10.08 -8.40 -9.91
CA ASP A 161 11.07 -9.31 -9.34
C ASP A 161 10.44 -10.24 -8.26
N ASP A 162 11.01 -10.28 -7.07
CA ASP A 162 10.56 -11.11 -5.93
C ASP A 162 9.58 -10.38 -5.00
N ALA A 163 8.98 -9.26 -5.44
CA ALA A 163 8.02 -8.52 -4.64
C ALA A 163 6.74 -9.35 -4.40
N PRO A 164 6.09 -9.23 -3.22
CA PRO A 164 4.81 -9.90 -2.98
C PRO A 164 3.77 -9.51 -4.02
N LEU A 165 3.06 -10.52 -4.53
CA LEU A 165 1.89 -10.33 -5.39
C LEU A 165 0.73 -9.65 -4.62
N GLY A 166 -0.32 -9.30 -5.33
CA GLY A 166 -1.53 -8.70 -4.78
C GLY A 166 -1.50 -7.17 -4.70
N CYS A 167 -2.41 -6.64 -3.88
CA CYS A 167 -2.55 -5.23 -3.57
C CYS A 167 -2.01 -5.01 -2.17
N TRP A 168 -1.10 -4.05 -2.02
CA TRP A 168 -0.57 -3.71 -0.70
C TRP A 168 0.10 -2.35 -0.67
N SER A 169 0.23 -1.80 0.53
CA SER A 169 0.82 -0.48 0.77
C SER A 169 1.40 -0.37 2.18
N PHE A 170 2.24 0.65 2.39
CA PHE A 170 2.60 1.09 3.74
C PHE A 170 1.53 2.02 4.30
N VAL A 171 1.38 2.08 5.62
CA VAL A 171 0.45 3.03 6.26
C VAL A 171 1.12 4.37 6.55
N GLY A 172 0.79 5.38 5.76
CA GLY A 172 1.34 6.74 5.89
C GLY A 172 2.72 6.89 5.26
N LYS A 173 3.37 8.03 5.53
CA LYS A 173 4.71 8.35 5.04
C LYS A 173 5.78 7.58 5.81
N ARG A 174 6.54 6.74 5.12
CA ARG A 174 7.70 6.03 5.66
C ARG A 174 8.98 6.87 5.60
N GLY A 175 9.12 7.62 4.51
CA GLY A 175 10.35 8.28 4.11
C GLY A 175 11.04 7.54 2.96
N GLY A 176 11.69 8.28 2.07
CA GLY A 176 12.23 7.77 0.81
C GLY A 176 11.13 7.40 -0.20
N GLU A 177 11.53 6.71 -1.27
CA GLU A 177 10.60 5.98 -2.13
C GLU A 177 9.86 4.92 -1.31
N GLN A 178 8.54 4.87 -1.42
CA GLN A 178 7.71 3.78 -0.90
C GLN A 178 6.73 3.27 -1.95
N VAL A 179 6.55 1.95 -2.00
CA VAL A 179 5.72 1.32 -3.02
C VAL A 179 4.26 1.23 -2.55
N VAL A 180 3.35 1.55 -3.47
CA VAL A 180 1.97 1.05 -3.49
C VAL A 180 1.90 -0.01 -4.59
N SER A 181 1.70 -1.26 -4.20
CA SER A 181 1.64 -2.36 -5.15
C SER A 181 0.21 -2.57 -5.63
N LEU A 182 0.01 -2.56 -6.96
CA LEU A 182 -1.26 -2.94 -7.57
C LEU A 182 -1.00 -3.99 -8.65
N GLN A 183 -1.19 -5.26 -8.31
CA GLN A 183 -1.12 -6.36 -9.28
C GLN A 183 -2.05 -6.12 -10.47
N GLN A 184 -1.47 -6.22 -11.67
CA GLN A 184 -2.17 -6.09 -12.95
C GLN A 184 -3.12 -7.26 -13.18
N PRO A 185 -4.17 -7.07 -14.01
CA PRO A 185 -5.01 -8.17 -14.48
C PRO A 185 -4.19 -9.28 -15.15
N ASP A 186 -4.61 -10.53 -14.96
CA ASP A 186 -4.14 -11.69 -15.73
C ASP A 186 -5.33 -12.50 -16.27
N GLU A 187 -5.06 -13.67 -16.82
CA GLU A 187 -6.09 -14.56 -17.38
C GLU A 187 -7.11 -15.08 -16.37
N ASN A 188 -6.78 -15.06 -15.07
CA ASN A 188 -7.59 -15.62 -14.00
C ASN A 188 -8.36 -14.54 -13.23
N SER A 189 -7.83 -13.31 -13.14
CA SER A 189 -8.41 -12.26 -12.30
C SER A 189 -8.03 -10.85 -12.75
N ALA A 190 -8.92 -9.90 -12.51
CA ALA A 190 -8.62 -8.48 -12.64
C ALA A 190 -7.78 -7.92 -11.46
N HIS A 191 -7.52 -8.74 -10.43
CA HIS A 191 -6.70 -8.41 -9.26
C HIS A 191 -7.07 -7.05 -8.66
N CYS A 192 -6.09 -6.15 -8.51
CA CYS A 192 -6.26 -4.83 -7.92
C CYS A 192 -7.09 -3.88 -8.79
N PHE A 193 -7.28 -4.20 -10.07
CA PHE A 193 -8.07 -3.43 -11.02
C PHE A 193 -9.50 -3.95 -11.18
N SER A 194 -9.92 -4.90 -10.35
CA SER A 194 -11.32 -5.39 -10.32
C SER A 194 -12.33 -4.30 -9.94
N SER A 195 -11.90 -3.23 -9.26
CA SER A 195 -12.71 -2.04 -8.99
C SER A 195 -11.85 -0.85 -8.55
N GLU A 196 -12.32 0.38 -8.81
CA GLU A 196 -11.61 1.60 -8.40
C GLU A 196 -11.43 1.69 -6.87
N GLY A 197 -12.35 1.10 -6.08
CA GLY A 197 -12.23 1.11 -4.62
C GLY A 197 -11.06 0.28 -4.08
N ARG A 198 -10.59 -0.76 -4.77
CA ARG A 198 -9.36 -1.47 -4.37
C ARG A 198 -8.13 -0.58 -4.52
N ILE A 199 -8.04 0.18 -5.60
CA ILE A 199 -6.96 1.18 -5.78
C ILE A 199 -7.07 2.25 -4.69
N MET A 200 -8.28 2.74 -4.41
CA MET A 200 -8.49 3.72 -3.35
C MET A 200 -8.14 3.17 -1.96
N HIS A 201 -8.33 1.88 -1.70
CA HIS A 201 -7.95 1.21 -0.46
C HIS A 201 -6.43 1.34 -0.21
N GLU A 202 -5.61 0.95 -1.18
CA GLU A 202 -4.15 1.01 -1.05
C GLU A 202 -3.61 2.44 -0.96
N LEU A 203 -4.23 3.37 -1.71
CA LEU A 203 -3.92 4.79 -1.59
C LEU A 203 -4.33 5.34 -0.22
N MET A 204 -5.43 4.86 0.37
CA MET A 204 -5.88 5.27 1.70
C MET A 204 -4.97 4.70 2.81
N HIS A 205 -4.37 3.53 2.61
CA HIS A 205 -3.22 3.09 3.40
C HIS A 205 -2.05 4.08 3.27
N ALA A 206 -1.62 4.43 2.06
CA ALA A 206 -0.50 5.37 1.85
C ALA A 206 -0.76 6.76 2.46
N ILE A 207 -2.02 7.22 2.48
CA ILE A 207 -2.47 8.45 3.16
C ILE A 207 -2.26 8.36 4.68
N GLY A 208 -2.37 7.16 5.25
CA GLY A 208 -2.15 6.89 6.67
C GLY A 208 -3.36 6.32 7.40
N ILE A 209 -4.25 5.60 6.72
CA ILE A 209 -5.43 4.98 7.34
C ILE A 209 -5.25 3.47 7.42
N TYR A 210 -5.64 2.88 8.54
CA TYR A 210 -5.68 1.44 8.80
C TYR A 210 -7.09 0.88 8.59
N HIS A 211 -7.19 -0.44 8.61
CA HIS A 211 -8.45 -1.15 8.49
C HIS A 211 -9.52 -0.84 9.54
N GLU A 212 -10.77 -0.76 9.11
CA GLU A 212 -11.93 -0.49 9.96
C GLU A 212 -12.20 -1.62 10.96
N GLN A 213 -12.10 -2.89 10.55
CA GLN A 213 -12.36 -4.04 11.43
C GLN A 213 -11.33 -4.24 12.53
N SER A 214 -10.26 -3.45 12.52
CA SER A 214 -9.18 -3.49 13.51
C SER A 214 -9.35 -2.51 14.66
N ARG A 215 -10.43 -1.70 14.66
CA ARG A 215 -10.72 -0.73 15.72
C ARG A 215 -10.87 -1.39 17.09
N ALA A 216 -10.47 -0.65 18.12
CA ALA A 216 -10.62 -1.06 19.51
C ALA A 216 -12.08 -1.30 19.95
N ASP A 217 -13.05 -0.68 19.29
CA ASP A 217 -14.49 -0.81 19.56
C ASP A 217 -15.21 -1.76 18.60
N ARG A 218 -14.51 -2.43 17.67
CA ARG A 218 -15.13 -3.23 16.59
C ARG A 218 -16.04 -4.35 17.11
N ASP A 219 -15.75 -4.95 18.27
CA ASP A 219 -16.55 -6.03 18.86
C ASP A 219 -17.97 -5.55 19.27
N ASN A 220 -18.24 -4.24 19.28
CA ASN A 220 -19.59 -3.69 19.45
C ASN A 220 -20.41 -3.67 18.14
N PHE A 221 -19.77 -3.93 16.99
CA PHE A 221 -20.34 -3.74 15.65
C PHE A 221 -20.30 -5.01 14.82
N VAL A 222 -19.25 -5.82 14.96
CA VAL A 222 -19.07 -7.07 14.22
C VAL A 222 -18.69 -8.21 15.15
N LYS A 223 -19.12 -9.43 14.80
CA LYS A 223 -18.67 -10.68 15.42
C LYS A 223 -17.60 -11.31 14.54
N ILE A 224 -16.47 -11.70 15.14
CA ILE A 224 -15.45 -12.52 14.48
C ILE A 224 -15.69 -14.00 14.82
N HIS A 225 -15.70 -14.84 13.78
CA HIS A 225 -15.83 -16.29 13.88
C HIS A 225 -14.44 -16.92 13.76
N TRP A 226 -13.71 -16.95 14.88
CA TRP A 226 -12.32 -17.41 14.97
C TRP A 226 -12.10 -18.87 14.51
N GLU A 227 -13.14 -19.68 14.63
CA GLU A 227 -13.23 -21.06 14.17
C GLU A 227 -13.22 -21.17 12.64
N ASN A 228 -13.73 -20.16 11.94
CA ASN A 228 -13.84 -20.09 10.48
C ASN A 228 -12.60 -19.50 9.81
N ILE A 229 -11.72 -18.84 10.58
CA ILE A 229 -10.46 -18.27 10.07
C ILE A 229 -9.39 -19.35 9.98
N VAL A 230 -8.66 -19.40 8.86
CA VAL A 230 -7.49 -20.27 8.70
C VAL A 230 -6.48 -19.94 9.83
N PRO A 231 -6.01 -20.91 10.63
CA PRO A 231 -5.31 -20.64 11.90
C PRO A 231 -4.16 -19.62 11.80
N LYS A 232 -3.33 -19.71 10.76
CA LYS A 232 -2.21 -18.79 10.52
C LYS A 232 -2.60 -17.32 10.25
N TYR A 233 -3.84 -17.05 9.86
CA TYR A 233 -4.34 -15.69 9.57
C TYR A 233 -5.14 -15.06 10.70
N ARG A 234 -5.35 -15.76 11.83
CA ARG A 234 -6.02 -15.17 13.00
C ARG A 234 -5.35 -13.87 13.46
N LYS A 235 -4.03 -13.72 13.27
CA LYS A 235 -3.31 -12.48 13.58
C LYS A 235 -3.86 -11.25 12.82
N ASN A 236 -4.42 -11.42 11.63
CA ASN A 236 -4.96 -10.33 10.79
C ASN A 236 -6.28 -9.76 11.34
N PHE A 237 -6.94 -10.47 12.27
CA PHE A 237 -8.17 -10.02 12.92
C PHE A 237 -7.95 -9.41 14.31
N LYS A 238 -6.69 -9.32 14.74
CA LYS A 238 -6.34 -8.69 16.02
C LYS A 238 -6.59 -7.18 15.94
N LEU A 239 -7.09 -6.64 17.05
CA LEU A 239 -7.30 -5.21 17.19
C LEU A 239 -5.97 -4.47 17.16
N ILE A 240 -5.93 -3.32 16.48
CA ILE A 240 -4.79 -2.39 16.50
C ILE A 240 -4.53 -1.87 17.91
N SER A 241 -5.57 -1.78 18.74
CA SER A 241 -5.39 -1.52 20.16
C SER A 241 -6.51 -2.07 21.02
N LYS A 242 -6.17 -2.46 22.25
CA LYS A 242 -7.13 -2.88 23.26
C LYS A 242 -7.71 -1.71 24.09
N LYS A 243 -7.15 -0.49 24.00
CA LYS A 243 -7.71 0.63 24.77
C LYS A 243 -8.93 1.19 24.05
N LYS A 244 -10.07 1.18 24.74
CA LYS A 244 -11.31 1.83 24.31
C LYS A 244 -11.12 3.35 24.39
N GLY A 245 -10.60 3.96 23.32
CA GLY A 245 -10.51 5.41 23.18
C GLY A 245 -11.83 6.01 22.70
N LYS A 246 -12.01 7.33 22.88
CA LYS A 246 -13.05 8.04 22.13
C LYS A 246 -12.67 8.02 20.65
N HIS A 247 -13.51 7.41 19.82
CA HIS A 247 -13.38 7.45 18.37
C HIS A 247 -14.01 8.76 17.87
N ALA A 248 -13.31 9.49 17.00
CA ALA A 248 -13.82 10.75 16.43
C ALA A 248 -14.99 10.51 15.46
N PHE A 249 -15.12 9.28 14.95
CA PHE A 249 -16.12 8.86 14.00
C PHE A 249 -16.75 7.53 14.43
N ASP A 250 -18.03 7.36 14.09
CA ASP A 250 -18.75 6.10 14.27
C ASP A 250 -18.09 4.98 13.47
N TYR A 251 -18.43 3.73 13.82
CA TYR A 251 -17.99 2.57 13.06
C TYR A 251 -18.62 2.55 11.69
N ASP A 252 -17.80 2.42 10.66
CA ASP A 252 -18.26 2.54 9.28
C ASP A 252 -18.19 1.20 8.53
N TYR A 253 -19.30 0.47 8.52
CA TYR A 253 -19.44 -0.78 7.77
C TYR A 253 -19.20 -0.61 6.26
N ASN A 254 -19.45 0.58 5.73
CA ASN A 254 -19.28 0.91 4.31
C ASN A 254 -17.88 1.45 4.00
N SER A 255 -16.97 1.52 4.99
CA SER A 255 -15.61 1.97 4.75
C SER A 255 -14.94 1.08 3.69
N VAL A 256 -14.24 1.70 2.74
CA VAL A 256 -13.41 0.95 1.78
C VAL A 256 -12.29 0.20 2.51
N MET A 257 -11.94 0.63 3.73
CA MET A 257 -10.98 0.01 4.62
C MET A 257 -11.58 -1.11 5.48
N HIS A 258 -12.84 -1.50 5.28
CA HIS A 258 -13.45 -2.62 5.99
C HIS A 258 -13.25 -3.93 5.21
N TYR A 259 -12.81 -5.00 5.88
CA TYR A 259 -12.79 -6.35 5.30
C TYR A 259 -14.18 -6.86 4.91
N GLY A 260 -14.22 -7.76 3.92
CA GLY A 260 -15.42 -8.55 3.62
C GLY A 260 -15.65 -9.70 4.60
N GLU A 261 -16.84 -10.31 4.50
CA GLU A 261 -17.30 -11.37 5.40
C GLU A 261 -16.45 -12.64 5.37
N PHE A 262 -15.77 -12.92 4.24
CA PHE A 262 -15.07 -14.18 3.98
C PHE A 262 -13.55 -14.05 3.87
N TYR A 263 -12.99 -12.89 4.22
CA TYR A 263 -11.53 -12.69 4.17
C TYR A 263 -10.85 -13.72 5.08
N PHE A 264 -9.80 -14.40 4.58
CA PHE A 264 -9.08 -15.47 5.28
C PHE A 264 -9.93 -16.66 5.79
N SER A 265 -11.08 -16.90 5.17
CA SER A 265 -11.95 -18.02 5.52
C SER A 265 -11.33 -19.36 5.14
N LYS A 266 -11.55 -20.37 5.99
CA LYS A 266 -11.29 -21.78 5.66
C LYS A 266 -12.13 -22.29 4.49
N LYS A 267 -13.28 -21.65 4.22
CA LYS A 267 -14.17 -22.00 3.11
C LYS A 267 -14.96 -20.77 2.66
N LYS A 268 -14.38 -20.01 1.73
CA LYS A 268 -14.94 -18.76 1.18
C LYS A 268 -16.35 -19.03 0.61
N GLY A 269 -17.31 -18.16 0.93
CA GLY A 269 -18.72 -18.30 0.52
C GLY A 269 -19.60 -19.14 1.47
N GLU A 270 -19.02 -19.99 2.33
CA GLU A 270 -19.80 -20.84 3.25
C GLU A 270 -19.53 -20.53 4.72
N LYS A 271 -18.28 -20.21 5.08
CA LYS A 271 -17.86 -19.95 6.46
C LYS A 271 -17.44 -18.48 6.61
N PRO A 272 -18.34 -17.56 6.95
CA PRO A 272 -17.96 -16.17 7.17
C PRO A 272 -17.00 -16.08 8.36
N THR A 273 -15.91 -15.33 8.22
CA THR A 273 -14.97 -15.02 9.29
C THR A 273 -15.42 -13.81 10.11
N MET A 274 -16.29 -12.98 9.55
CA MET A 274 -16.83 -11.80 10.20
C MET A 274 -18.26 -11.53 9.75
N THR A 275 -19.13 -11.15 10.68
CA THR A 275 -20.52 -10.75 10.38
C THR A 275 -20.92 -9.51 11.18
N PRO A 276 -21.64 -8.53 10.60
CA PRO A 276 -22.22 -7.43 11.36
C PRO A 276 -23.20 -7.92 12.44
N LEU A 277 -23.20 -7.25 13.59
CA LEU A 277 -24.18 -7.49 14.65
C LEU A 277 -25.54 -6.86 14.32
N GLN A 278 -25.53 -5.79 13.53
CA GLN A 278 -26.75 -5.15 13.05
C GLN A 278 -27.33 -5.95 11.85
N PRO A 279 -28.59 -6.41 11.91
CA PRO A 279 -29.21 -7.13 10.81
C PRO A 279 -29.29 -6.31 9.53
N GLY A 280 -29.04 -6.95 8.38
CA GLY A 280 -29.19 -6.35 7.04
C GLY A 280 -28.03 -5.45 6.60
N VAL A 281 -27.04 -5.22 7.46
CA VAL A 281 -25.82 -4.48 7.10
C VAL A 281 -24.90 -5.38 6.27
N ARG A 282 -24.27 -4.80 5.24
CA ARG A 282 -23.22 -5.45 4.43
C ARG A 282 -21.88 -4.80 4.70
N ILE A 283 -20.80 -5.55 4.51
CA ILE A 283 -19.41 -5.13 4.72
C ILE A 283 -18.51 -5.57 3.56
N GLY A 284 -17.37 -4.91 3.41
CA GLY A 284 -16.36 -5.28 2.40
C GLY A 284 -16.60 -4.72 1.01
N GLN A 285 -17.33 -3.60 0.89
CA GLN A 285 -17.50 -2.94 -0.40
C GLN A 285 -16.13 -2.45 -0.94
N ARG A 286 -15.95 -2.52 -2.27
CA ARG A 286 -14.78 -2.01 -3.00
C ARG A 286 -15.17 -1.09 -4.15
N LYS A 287 -16.28 -0.37 -4.02
CA LYS A 287 -16.77 0.54 -5.06
C LYS A 287 -16.07 1.89 -5.00
N THR A 288 -16.01 2.51 -3.83
CA THR A 288 -15.41 3.85 -3.62
C THR A 288 -15.21 4.13 -2.14
N ILE A 289 -14.57 5.24 -1.78
CA ILE A 289 -14.47 5.70 -0.38
C ILE A 289 -15.85 6.09 0.17
N SER A 290 -16.10 5.76 1.43
CA SER A 290 -17.34 6.17 2.08
C SER A 290 -17.33 7.67 2.44
N LYS A 291 -18.48 8.20 2.82
CA LYS A 291 -18.57 9.52 3.47
C LYS A 291 -17.66 9.63 4.68
N THR A 292 -17.63 8.61 5.52
CA THR A 292 -16.85 8.62 6.76
C THR A 292 -15.36 8.48 6.46
N ASP A 293 -14.96 7.73 5.44
CA ASP A 293 -13.58 7.67 4.94
C ASP A 293 -13.08 9.05 4.52
N CYS A 294 -13.87 9.77 3.71
CA CYS A 294 -13.58 11.14 3.31
C CYS A 294 -13.43 12.08 4.52
N LEU A 295 -14.31 11.96 5.52
CA LEU A 295 -14.22 12.76 6.75
C LEU A 295 -12.98 12.39 7.58
N LYS A 296 -12.64 11.11 7.70
CA LYS A 296 -11.46 10.62 8.41
C LYS A 296 -10.17 11.19 7.81
N ILE A 297 -10.06 11.20 6.47
CA ILE A 297 -8.88 11.77 5.78
C ILE A 297 -8.78 13.27 6.05
N ASN A 298 -9.88 14.00 5.89
CA ASN A 298 -9.88 15.45 6.13
C ASN A 298 -9.61 15.81 7.61
N ASP A 299 -10.08 15.00 8.57
CA ASP A 299 -9.78 15.17 9.99
C ASP A 299 -8.32 14.88 10.30
N LEU A 300 -7.77 13.80 9.73
CA LEU A 300 -6.38 13.37 9.89
C LEU A 300 -5.40 14.50 9.51
N TYR A 301 -5.69 15.23 8.44
CA TYR A 301 -4.88 16.35 7.95
C TYR A 301 -5.38 17.73 8.45
N GLY A 302 -6.29 17.77 9.43
CA GLY A 302 -6.70 19.02 10.12
C GLY A 302 -7.63 19.94 9.33
N CYS A 303 -8.17 19.48 8.21
CA CYS A 303 -8.92 20.28 7.24
C CYS A 303 -10.37 20.56 7.68
N LEU A 304 -10.83 19.89 8.76
CA LEU A 304 -12.15 20.09 9.35
C LEU A 304 -12.21 21.21 10.41
N ASN A 305 -11.09 21.88 10.71
CA ASN A 305 -11.00 22.91 11.75
C ASN A 305 -10.80 24.34 11.20
N GLY A 306 -10.77 24.52 9.87
CA GLY A 306 -10.44 25.79 9.22
C GLY A 306 -11.56 26.41 8.36
N ARG A 307 -11.21 27.47 7.61
CA ARG A 307 -12.14 28.21 6.73
C ARG A 307 -12.84 27.30 5.71
N HIS A 308 -12.15 26.28 5.21
CA HIS A 308 -12.65 25.33 4.22
C HIS A 308 -13.36 24.11 4.84
N ALA A 309 -13.50 24.01 6.16
CA ALA A 309 -14.11 22.85 6.82
C ALA A 309 -15.53 22.57 6.33
N ARG A 310 -16.34 23.62 6.12
CA ARG A 310 -17.71 23.48 5.58
C ARG A 310 -17.71 22.91 4.16
N MET A 311 -16.75 23.32 3.34
CA MET A 311 -16.62 22.83 1.96
C MET A 311 -16.32 21.32 1.96
N TYR A 312 -15.30 20.87 2.69
CA TYR A 312 -14.95 19.44 2.75
C TYR A 312 -16.06 18.60 3.38
N LYS A 313 -16.74 19.08 4.43
CA LYS A 313 -17.92 18.39 4.97
C LYS A 313 -19.01 18.25 3.92
N SER A 314 -19.28 19.28 3.12
CA SER A 314 -20.24 19.22 2.02
C SER A 314 -19.80 18.25 0.92
N PHE A 315 -18.52 18.24 0.52
CA PHE A 315 -17.99 17.29 -0.46
C PHE A 315 -18.12 15.84 0.02
N CYS A 316 -17.75 15.54 1.26
CA CYS A 316 -17.91 14.21 1.81
C CYS A 316 -19.39 13.80 1.95
N ASN A 317 -20.31 14.75 2.16
CA ASN A 317 -21.75 14.48 2.20
C ASN A 317 -22.37 14.20 0.82
N LEU A 318 -21.69 14.58 -0.26
CA LEU A 318 -22.12 14.24 -1.62
C LEU A 318 -21.76 12.80 -2.00
N LEU A 319 -20.92 12.13 -1.20
CA LEU A 319 -20.65 10.71 -1.35
C LEU A 319 -21.85 9.90 -0.84
N GLY A 320 -22.49 9.20 -1.78
CA GLY A 320 -23.55 8.24 -1.50
C GLY A 320 -23.12 6.83 -1.91
N LEU A 321 -22.98 5.96 -0.93
CA LEU A 321 -23.24 4.53 -1.08
C LEU A 321 -24.50 4.19 -0.28
#